data_AF-A0AAV4BT39-F1
#
_entry.id   AF-A0AAV4BT39-F1
#
_cell.length_a   1.000
_cell.length_b   1.000
_cell.length_c   1.000
_cell.angle_alpha   90.00
_cell.angle_beta   90.00
_cell.angle_gamma   90.00
#
_symmetry.space_group_name_H-M   'P 1'
#
loop_
_entity.id
_entity.type
_entity.pdbx_description
1 polymer ?
#
loop_
_entity_poly.entity_id
_entity_poly.type
_entity_poly.pdbx_seq_one_letter_code
_entity_poly.pdbx_strand_id
1 'polypeptide(L)'
;MPGVVCMRDDIIIHGKNQQEHDENLQEFINKCSQFNIPQNKEKLELSKDQISFMGHIISWNGISTDPKKVEAIVRMPSPKNTKEVRRIMGMI
;
A
#
# COMPACT_ATOMS: atom_id res chain seq x y z
N MET A 1 -14.28 12.10 4.46
CA MET A 1 -13.30 12.42 3.41
C MET A 1 -13.51 11.39 2.33
N PRO A 2 -14.14 11.77 1.21
CA PRO A 2 -14.17 10.93 0.01
C PRO A 2 -12.72 10.60 -0.41
N GLY A 3 -12.52 9.42 -0.98
CA GLY A 3 -11.21 9.06 -1.55
C GLY A 3 -10.06 8.87 -0.57
N VAL A 4 -10.29 8.88 0.76
CA VAL A 4 -9.27 8.59 1.77
C VAL A 4 -9.57 7.24 2.42
N VAL A 5 -8.62 6.31 2.33
CA VAL A 5 -8.70 4.97 2.91
C VAL A 5 -7.55 4.78 3.89
N CYS A 6 -7.87 4.45 5.14
CA CYS A 6 -6.87 4.16 6.16
C CYS A 6 -6.88 2.67 6.46
N MET A 7 -5.70 2.03 6.44
CA MET A 7 -5.53 0.65 6.87
C MET A 7 -4.31 0.55 7.79
N ARG A 8 -4.57 0.38 9.08
CA ARG A 8 -3.56 0.52 10.15
C ARG A 8 -2.84 1.87 10.05
N ASP A 9 -1.53 1.84 9.81
CA ASP A 9 -0.66 3.02 9.76
C ASP A 9 -0.52 3.60 8.35
N ASP A 10 -1.04 2.90 7.33
CA ASP A 10 -0.93 3.30 5.93
C ASP A 10 -2.22 3.98 5.46
N ILE A 11 -2.07 5.05 4.67
CA ILE A 11 -3.17 5.87 4.17
C ILE A 11 -3.04 5.97 2.65
N ILE A 12 -4.13 5.66 1.95
CA ILE A 12 -4.26 5.87 0.51
C ILE A 12 -5.21 7.02 0.26
N ILE A 13 -4.86 7.88 -0.69
CA ILE A 13 -5.68 8.97 -1.18
C ILE A 13 -5.87 8.75 -2.68
N HIS A 14 -7.12 8.77 -3.14
CA HIS A 14 -7.49 8.52 -4.54
C HIS A 14 -8.63 9.43 -5.01
N GLY A 15 -8.76 9.58 -6.32
CA GLY A 15 -9.84 10.33 -6.98
C GLY A 15 -10.10 9.75 -8.37
N LYS A 16 -11.22 10.10 -9.01
CA LYS A 16 -11.53 9.64 -10.38
C LYS A 16 -10.66 10.32 -11.43
N ASN A 17 -10.10 11.49 -11.10
CA ASN A 17 -9.18 12.27 -11.91
C ASN A 17 -8.21 13.02 -10.99
N GLN A 18 -7.22 13.70 -11.60
CA GLN A 18 -6.19 14.43 -10.85
C GLN A 18 -6.78 15.53 -9.95
N GLN A 19 -7.79 16.26 -10.44
CA GLN A 19 -8.40 17.34 -9.68
C GLN A 19 -9.06 16.81 -8.39
N GLU A 20 -9.89 15.77 -8.50
CA GLU A 20 -10.55 15.16 -7.33
C GLU A 20 -9.52 14.55 -6.37
N HIS A 21 -8.45 13.93 -6.89
CA HIS A 21 -7.35 13.43 -6.07
C HIS A 21 -6.68 14.57 -5.26
N ASP A 22 -6.38 15.70 -5.90
CA ASP A 22 -5.70 16.82 -5.27
C ASP A 22 -6.59 17.52 -4.23
N GLU A 23 -7.89 17.63 -4.50
CA GLU A 23 -8.88 18.12 -3.54
C GLU A 23 -8.94 17.21 -2.29
N ASN A 24 -8.97 15.89 -2.48
CA ASN A 24 -8.97 14.91 -1.37
C ASN A 24 -7.65 14.96 -0.57
N LEU A 25 -6.51 15.08 -1.26
CA LEU A 25 -5.19 15.22 -0.63
C LEU A 25 -5.11 16.48 0.23
N GLN A 26 -5.61 17.59 -0.28
CA GLN A 26 -5.61 18.86 0.43
C GLN A 26 -6.53 18.83 1.66
N GLU A 27 -7.72 18.22 1.57
CA GLU A 27 -8.59 18.02 2.75
C GLU A 27 -7.89 17.17 3.81
N PHE A 28 -7.21 16.10 3.39
CA PHE A 28 -6.49 15.21 4.30
C PHE A 28 -5.34 15.92 5.03
N ILE A 29 -4.47 16.65 4.30
CA ILE A 29 -3.36 17.39 4.89
C ILE A 29 -3.87 18.44 5.88
N ASN A 30 -4.96 19.14 5.54
CA ASN A 30 -5.57 20.12 6.43
C ASN A 30 -6.04 19.50 7.75
N LYS A 31 -6.64 18.30 7.72
CA LYS A 31 -7.02 17.59 8.95
C LYS A 31 -5.81 17.09 9.73
N CYS A 32 -4.79 16.54 9.07
CA CYS A 32 -3.56 16.15 9.76
C CYS A 32 -2.95 17.34 10.52
N SER A 33 -2.93 18.51 9.90
CA SER A 33 -2.46 19.75 10.52
C SER A 33 -3.31 20.15 11.75
N GLN A 34 -4.65 20.08 11.63
CA GLN A 34 -5.56 20.38 12.75
C GLN A 34 -5.36 19.48 13.97
N PHE A 35 -5.02 18.20 13.76
CA PHE A 35 -4.82 17.22 14.83
C PHE A 35 -3.34 17.02 15.21
N ASN A 36 -2.41 17.84 14.69
CA ASN A 36 -0.97 17.70 14.90
C ASN A 36 -0.44 16.28 14.59
N ILE A 37 -0.97 15.64 13.54
CA ILE A 37 -0.51 14.33 13.09
C ILE A 37 0.73 14.54 12.21
N PRO A 38 1.92 14.10 12.65
CA PRO A 38 3.14 14.25 11.84
C PRO A 38 3.10 13.30 10.65
N GLN A 39 3.40 13.82 9.46
CA GLN A 39 3.56 13.00 8.26
C GLN A 39 5.04 12.67 8.03
N ASN A 40 5.34 11.41 7.73
CA ASN A 40 6.68 10.99 7.40
C ASN A 40 6.98 11.31 5.92
N LYS A 41 7.69 12.42 5.69
CA LYS A 41 8.07 12.89 4.34
C LYS A 41 8.87 11.88 3.53
N GLU A 42 9.66 11.02 4.19
CA GLU A 42 10.47 10.00 3.50
C GLU A 42 9.63 8.84 2.96
N LYS A 43 8.44 8.63 3.53
CA LYS A 43 7.50 7.57 3.13
C LYS A 43 6.34 8.07 2.28
N LEU A 44 6.32 9.35 1.93
CA LEU A 44 5.27 9.97 1.16
C LEU A 44 5.46 9.70 -0.33
N GLU A 45 4.53 8.96 -0.93
CA GLU A 45 4.42 8.78 -2.37
C GLU A 45 3.23 9.61 -2.87
N LEU A 46 3.50 10.67 -3.64
CA LEU A 46 2.48 11.61 -4.10
C LEU A 46 2.25 11.50 -5.61
N SER A 47 0.98 11.65 -6.02
CA SER A 47 0.50 11.71 -7.41
C SER A 47 1.13 10.66 -8.31
N LYS A 48 1.01 9.39 -7.89
CA LYS A 48 1.48 8.22 -8.65
C LYS A 48 0.32 7.57 -9.39
N ASP A 49 0.56 7.17 -10.64
CA ASP A 49 -0.40 6.37 -11.42
C ASP A 49 -0.58 4.95 -10.86
N GLN A 50 0.39 4.49 -10.07
CA GLN A 50 0.37 3.22 -9.36
C GLN A 50 1.13 3.31 -8.03
N ILE A 51 0.67 2.58 -7.03
CA ILE A 51 1.30 2.49 -5.70
C ILE A 51 1.45 1.03 -5.28
N SER A 52 2.48 0.72 -4.49
CA SER A 52 2.55 -0.54 -3.74
C SER A 52 1.91 -0.35 -2.38
N PHE A 53 0.91 -1.17 -2.05
CA PHE A 53 0.17 -1.12 -0.81
C PHE A 53 -0.10 -2.52 -0.29
N MET A 54 0.43 -2.83 0.90
CA MET A 54 0.26 -4.12 1.59
C MET A 54 0.55 -5.37 0.72
N GLY A 55 1.54 -5.28 -0.17
CA GLY A 55 1.92 -6.38 -1.07
C GLY A 55 1.04 -6.52 -2.32
N HIS A 56 0.26 -5.48 -2.63
CA HIS A 56 -0.48 -5.32 -3.87
C HIS A 56 0.02 -4.07 -4.62
N ILE A 57 -0.04 -4.12 -5.95
CA ILE A 57 0.09 -2.93 -6.80
C ILE A 57 -1.33 -2.47 -7.12
N ILE A 58 -1.65 -1.24 -6.71
CA ILE A 58 -2.91 -0.57 -7.03
C ILE A 58 -2.64 0.41 -8.17
N SER A 59 -3.43 0.33 -9.23
CA SER A 59 -3.29 1.20 -10.41
C SER A 59 -4.67 1.49 -11.03
N TRP A 60 -4.69 2.32 -12.06
CA TRP A 60 -5.89 2.55 -12.86
C TRP A 60 -6.51 1.26 -13.45
N ASN A 61 -5.68 0.26 -13.76
CA ASN A 61 -6.12 -1.02 -14.32
C ASN A 61 -6.68 -1.99 -13.25
N GLY A 62 -6.73 -1.55 -11.98
CA GLY A 62 -7.17 -2.35 -10.85
C GLY A 62 -6.02 -2.79 -9.94
N ILE A 63 -6.28 -3.87 -9.19
CA ILE A 63 -5.39 -4.39 -8.14
C ILE A 63 -4.68 -5.64 -8.68
N SER A 64 -3.37 -5.67 -8.54
CA SER A 64 -2.54 -6.85 -8.85
C SER A 64 -1.62 -7.19 -7.66
N THR A 65 -1.07 -8.40 -7.64
CA THR A 65 -0.12 -8.79 -6.58
C THR A 65 1.24 -8.14 -6.84
N ASP A 66 1.90 -7.63 -5.80
CA ASP A 66 3.25 -7.09 -5.93
C ASP A 66 4.22 -8.19 -6.40
N PRO A 67 4.88 -8.02 -7.57
CA PRO A 67 5.82 -8.99 -8.10
C PRO A 67 6.93 -9.35 -7.12
N LYS A 68 7.33 -8.43 -6.23
CA LYS A 68 8.34 -8.70 -5.19
C LYS A 68 7.89 -9.76 -4.20
N LYS A 69 6.60 -9.79 -3.87
CA LYS A 69 6.02 -10.81 -2.97
C LYS A 69 6.01 -12.18 -3.66
N VAL A 70 5.73 -12.21 -4.96
CA VAL A 70 5.75 -13.44 -5.77
C VAL A 70 7.19 -13.96 -5.94
N GLU A 71 8.14 -13.08 -6.24
CA GLU A 71 9.55 -13.44 -6.44
C GLU A 71 10.16 -14.09 -5.20
N ALA A 72 9.83 -13.60 -4.00
CA ALA A 72 10.26 -14.22 -2.74
C ALA A 72 9.75 -15.65 -2.55
N ILE A 73 8.53 -15.95 -3.02
CA ILE A 73 7.95 -17.30 -3.00
C ILE A 73 8.60 -18.19 -4.06
N VAL A 74 8.80 -17.67 -5.28
CA VAL A 74 9.42 -18.42 -6.38
C VAL A 74 10.87 -18.79 -6.06
N ARG A 75 11.61 -17.92 -5.36
CA ARG A 75 13.00 -18.15 -4.97
C ARG A 75 13.17 -18.95 -3.68
N MET A 76 12.09 -19.30 -2.99
CA MET A 76 12.20 -20.08 -1.76
C MET A 76 12.73 -21.48 -2.08
N PRO A 77 13.76 -21.97 -1.36
CA PRO A 77 14.25 -23.34 -1.54
C PRO A 77 13.17 -24.35 -1.11
N SER A 78 13.17 -25.52 -1.74
CA SER A 78 12.26 -26.60 -1.35
C SER A 78 12.49 -26.99 0.11
N PRO A 79 11.42 -27.04 0.93
CA PRO A 79 11.54 -27.39 2.34
C PRO A 79 12.06 -28.82 2.49
N LYS A 80 12.99 -29.03 3.42
CA LYS A 80 13.63 -30.33 3.65
C LYS A 80 13.02 -31.10 4.81
N ASN A 81 12.15 -30.47 5.60
CA ASN A 81 11.53 -31.06 6.78
C ASN A 81 10.15 -30.45 7.06
N THR A 82 9.40 -31.13 7.95
CA THR A 82 8.03 -30.73 8.32
C THR A 82 7.96 -29.35 9.00
N LYS A 83 9.02 -28.91 9.68
CA LYS A 83 9.08 -27.57 10.31
C LYS A 83 9.16 -26.47 9.25
N GLU A 84 9.95 -26.68 8.20
CA GLU A 84 10.05 -25.76 7.06
C GLU A 84 8.76 -25.73 6.23
N VAL A 85 8.11 -26.89 6.02
CA VAL A 85 6.78 -26.94 5.37
C VAL A 85 5.76 -26.11 6.15
N ARG A 86 5.69 -26.27 7.49
CA ARG A 86 4.78 -25.48 8.34
C ARG A 86 5.08 -23.99 8.31
N ARG A 87 6.36 -23.61 8.25
CA ARG A 87 6.76 -22.21 8.13
C ARG A 87 6.27 -21.60 6.82
N ILE A 88 6.40 -22.31 5.70
CA ILE A 88 5.89 -21.86 4.40
C ILE A 88 4.37 -21.71 4.44
N MET A 89 3.65 -22.69 4.98
CA MET A 89 2.19 -22.63 5.11
C MET A 89 1.69 -21.48 6.01
N GLY A 90 2.50 -21.01 6.96
CA GLY A 90 2.16 -19.83 7.78
C GLY A 90 2.50 -18.49 7.12
N MET A 91 3.24 -18.50 6.01
CA MET A 91 3.61 -17.29 5.26
C MET A 91 2.70 -17.02 4.06
N ILE A 92 2.06 -18.08 3.52
CA ILE A 92 1.06 -18.04 2.45
C ILE A 92 -0.30 -17.72 3.06
#